data_AF-A0A1G0CQY2-F1
#
_entry.id   AF-A0A1G0CQY2-F1
#
_cell.length_a   1.000
_cell.length_b   1.000
_cell.length_c   1.000
_cell.angle_alpha   90.00
_cell.angle_beta   90.00
_cell.angle_gamma   90.00
#
_symmetry.space_group_name_H-M   'P 1'
#
loop_
_entity.id
_entity.type
_entity.pdbx_description
1 polymer ?
#
loop_
_entity_poly.entity_id
_entity_poly.type
_entity_poly.pdbx_seq_one_letter_code
_entity_poly.pdbx_strand_id
1 'polypeptide(L)'
;MITIGPETEFHRAFDLMHNHRIHHLPIVDGDQVVGIVAERDLLLAAANFGSAEVPVAEIMKHPPICVSEDVQLKHAAQLLVLNHIGSLPVLNAGKVLVGIITETDIFKIAAGILHARPATKKTAKKVAGKGDGSANKKAVKAVPSRQPKTAGKATAKAG
;
A
#
# COMPACT_ATOMS: atom_id res chain seq x y z
N MET A 1 -7.23 -11.38 -10.10
CA MET A 1 -8.15 -10.79 -9.09
C MET A 1 -9.58 -11.13 -9.48
N ILE A 2 -10.53 -11.00 -8.56
CA ILE A 2 -11.95 -11.21 -8.83
C ILE A 2 -12.67 -9.93 -8.47
N THR A 3 -13.60 -9.51 -9.33
CA THR A 3 -14.43 -8.32 -9.16
C THR A 3 -15.89 -8.69 -9.35
N ILE A 4 -16.78 -7.85 -8.85
CA ILE A 4 -18.24 -8.01 -8.99
C ILE A 4 -18.87 -6.65 -9.31
N GLY A 5 -20.09 -6.67 -9.85
CA GLY A 5 -20.88 -5.46 -10.09
C GLY A 5 -21.67 -5.01 -8.85
N PRO A 6 -22.13 -3.74 -8.79
CA PRO A 6 -22.86 -3.19 -7.65
C PRO A 6 -24.16 -3.94 -7.32
N GLU A 7 -24.85 -4.44 -8.35
CA GLU A 7 -26.11 -5.21 -8.22
C GLU A 7 -25.89 -6.68 -7.86
N THR A 8 -24.65 -7.11 -7.59
CA THR A 8 -24.38 -8.50 -7.21
C THR A 8 -24.95 -8.77 -5.82
N GLU A 9 -25.73 -9.84 -5.68
CA GLU A 9 -26.24 -10.29 -4.38
C GLU A 9 -25.11 -10.60 -3.39
N PHE A 10 -25.26 -10.18 -2.13
CA PHE A 10 -24.21 -10.32 -1.13
C PHE A 10 -23.88 -11.80 -0.80
N HIS A 11 -24.86 -12.70 -0.89
CA HIS A 11 -24.64 -14.15 -0.79
C HIS A 11 -23.70 -14.66 -1.90
N ARG A 12 -23.87 -14.15 -3.12
CA ARG A 12 -22.99 -14.51 -4.24
C ARG A 12 -21.57 -13.98 -4.03
N ALA A 13 -21.43 -12.78 -3.49
CA ALA A 13 -20.12 -12.23 -3.10
C ALA A 13 -19.44 -13.09 -2.03
N PHE A 14 -20.20 -13.57 -1.03
CA PHE A 14 -19.72 -14.49 0.00
C PHE A 14 -19.21 -15.82 -0.59
N ASP A 15 -19.97 -16.42 -1.52
CA ASP A 15 -19.55 -17.64 -2.21
C ASP A 15 -18.26 -17.44 -3.01
N LEU A 16 -18.13 -16.31 -3.71
CA LEU A 16 -16.91 -15.98 -4.45
C LEU A 16 -15.71 -15.86 -3.50
N MET A 17 -15.88 -15.18 -2.36
CA MET A 17 -14.84 -15.08 -1.34
C MET A 17 -14.42 -16.46 -0.81
N HIS A 18 -15.38 -17.29 -0.43
CA HIS A 18 -15.14 -18.62 0.12
C HIS A 18 -14.45 -19.55 -0.88
N ASN A 19 -15.00 -19.66 -2.10
CA ASN A 19 -14.52 -20.59 -3.12
C ASN A 19 -13.13 -20.23 -3.64
N HIS A 20 -12.82 -18.93 -3.70
CA HIS A 20 -11.52 -18.45 -4.17
C HIS A 20 -10.52 -18.19 -3.04
N ARG A 21 -10.92 -18.38 -1.77
CA ARG A 21 -10.11 -18.13 -0.58
C ARG A 21 -9.56 -16.70 -0.55
N ILE A 22 -10.43 -15.74 -0.81
CA ILE A 22 -10.14 -14.30 -0.75
C ILE A 22 -11.14 -13.62 0.18
N HIS A 23 -10.73 -12.53 0.82
CA HIS A 23 -11.55 -11.87 1.84
C HIS A 23 -12.08 -10.50 1.40
N HIS A 24 -11.71 -10.05 0.21
CA HIS A 24 -12.05 -8.72 -0.30
C HIS A 24 -12.38 -8.80 -1.78
N LEU A 25 -13.40 -8.06 -2.21
CA LEU A 25 -13.81 -7.94 -3.60
C LEU A 25 -13.93 -6.46 -3.95
N PRO A 26 -13.13 -5.95 -4.91
CA PRO A 26 -13.42 -4.68 -5.55
C PRO A 26 -14.73 -4.76 -6.33
N ILE A 27 -15.54 -3.71 -6.22
CA ILE A 27 -16.80 -3.56 -6.93
C ILE A 27 -16.58 -2.58 -8.07
N VAL A 28 -16.93 -3.00 -9.27
CA VAL A 28 -16.65 -2.28 -10.51
C VAL A 28 -17.96 -2.01 -11.24
N ASP A 29 -18.13 -0.77 -11.69
CA ASP A 29 -19.19 -0.35 -12.60
C ASP A 29 -18.54 0.18 -13.90
N GLY A 30 -18.75 -0.53 -15.01
CA GLY A 30 -17.97 -0.34 -16.23
C GLY A 30 -16.47 -0.53 -15.99
N ASP A 31 -15.69 0.54 -16.17
CA ASP A 31 -14.23 0.56 -15.95
C ASP A 31 -13.83 1.19 -14.60
N GLN A 32 -14.80 1.62 -13.79
CA GLN A 32 -14.56 2.38 -12.56
C GLN A 32 -14.73 1.51 -11.32
N VAL A 33 -13.78 1.62 -10.39
CA VAL A 33 -13.93 1.01 -9.06
C VAL A 33 -14.82 1.91 -8.22
N VAL A 34 -16.02 1.44 -7.93
CA VAL A 34 -17.05 2.21 -7.20
C VAL A 34 -17.07 1.87 -5.71
N GLY A 35 -16.53 0.72 -5.32
CA GLY A 35 -16.48 0.31 -3.93
C GLY A 35 -15.60 -0.90 -3.67
N ILE A 36 -15.55 -1.30 -2.42
CA ILE A 36 -14.92 -2.54 -1.97
C ILE A 36 -15.76 -3.14 -0.86
N VAL A 37 -15.88 -4.47 -0.85
CA VAL A 37 -16.54 -5.20 0.23
C VAL A 37 -15.59 -6.23 0.81
N ALA A 38 -15.53 -6.31 2.13
CA ALA A 38 -14.80 -7.34 2.86
C ALA A 38 -15.77 -8.41 3.38
N GLU A 39 -15.26 -9.63 3.59
CA GLU A 39 -16.05 -10.74 4.17
C GLU A 39 -16.72 -10.35 5.49
N ARG A 40 -16.02 -9.56 6.33
CA ARG A 40 -16.59 -9.02 7.57
C ARG A 40 -17.84 -8.16 7.33
N ASP A 41 -17.83 -7.34 6.28
CA ASP A 41 -18.97 -6.46 5.97
C ASP A 41 -20.18 -7.31 5.55
N LEU A 42 -19.95 -8.36 4.77
CA LEU A 42 -20.99 -9.33 4.37
C LEU A 42 -21.56 -10.10 5.57
N LEU A 43 -20.71 -10.52 6.51
CA LEU A 43 -21.15 -11.20 7.74
C LEU A 43 -21.99 -10.29 8.63
N LEU A 44 -21.61 -9.01 8.76
CA LEU A 44 -22.41 -8.01 9.47
C LEU A 44 -23.74 -7.75 8.76
N ALA A 45 -23.75 -7.67 7.43
CA ALA A 45 -24.96 -7.54 6.64
C ALA A 45 -25.91 -8.73 6.82
N ALA A 46 -25.40 -9.97 6.80
CA ALA A 46 -26.19 -11.17 7.04
C ALA A 46 -26.92 -11.14 8.40
N ALA A 47 -26.27 -10.60 9.44
CA ALA A 47 -26.88 -10.45 10.76
C ALA A 47 -28.02 -9.41 10.79
N ASN A 48 -28.00 -8.43 9.89
CA ASN A 48 -29.01 -7.35 9.82
C ASN A 48 -30.15 -7.67 8.85
N PHE A 49 -29.85 -8.29 7.72
CA PHE A 49 -30.80 -8.53 6.62
C PHE A 49 -31.32 -9.97 6.55
N GLY A 50 -30.71 -10.90 7.29
CA GLY A 50 -31.12 -12.30 7.31
C GLY A 50 -30.99 -12.95 5.93
N SER A 51 -32.13 -13.35 5.36
CA SER A 51 -32.23 -14.03 4.06
C SER A 51 -32.74 -13.12 2.93
N ALA A 52 -32.79 -11.81 3.14
CA ALA A 52 -33.18 -10.88 2.10
C ALA A 52 -32.14 -10.84 0.96
N GLU A 53 -32.61 -10.66 -0.27
CA GLU A 53 -31.77 -10.32 -1.41
C GLU A 53 -31.34 -8.86 -1.27
N VAL A 54 -30.04 -8.64 -1.08
CA VAL A 54 -29.42 -7.33 -0.85
C VAL A 54 -28.20 -7.21 -1.78
N PRO A 55 -28.19 -6.20 -2.68
CA PRO A 55 -27.06 -5.96 -3.54
C PRO A 55 -25.87 -5.46 -2.73
N VAL A 56 -24.65 -5.81 -3.16
CA VAL A 56 -23.41 -5.38 -2.49
C VAL A 56 -23.25 -3.86 -2.46
N ALA A 57 -23.91 -3.11 -3.35
CA ALA A 57 -23.93 -1.65 -3.34
C ALA A 57 -24.43 -1.05 -2.01
N GLU A 58 -25.34 -1.74 -1.30
CA GLU A 58 -25.90 -1.30 -0.01
C GLU A 58 -24.96 -1.61 1.18
N ILE A 59 -23.96 -2.46 0.96
CA ILE A 59 -23.06 -2.98 2.01
C ILE A 59 -21.63 -2.43 1.84
N MET A 60 -21.23 -2.15 0.61
CA MET A 60 -19.86 -1.80 0.26
C MET A 60 -19.37 -0.52 0.95
N LYS A 61 -18.05 -0.45 1.14
CA LYS A 61 -17.40 0.82 1.46
C LYS A 61 -17.21 1.62 0.18
N HIS A 62 -17.76 2.83 0.17
CA HIS A 62 -17.63 3.79 -0.92
C HIS A 62 -17.41 5.22 -0.39
N PRO A 63 -16.57 6.05 -1.05
CA PRO A 63 -15.64 5.66 -2.11
C PRO A 63 -14.50 4.79 -1.56
N PRO A 64 -13.96 3.84 -2.34
CA PRO A 64 -12.86 2.99 -1.88
C PRO A 64 -11.55 3.78 -1.80
N ILE A 65 -10.69 3.41 -0.85
CA ILE A 65 -9.31 3.90 -0.81
C ILE A 65 -8.51 3.09 -1.81
N CYS A 66 -8.10 3.72 -2.90
CA CYS A 66 -7.28 3.12 -3.95
C CYS A 66 -5.85 3.66 -3.93
N VAL A 67 -4.93 2.92 -4.54
CA VAL A 67 -3.55 3.37 -4.77
C VAL A 67 -3.18 3.26 -6.25
N SER A 68 -2.19 4.03 -6.67
CA SER A 68 -1.63 3.92 -8.01
C SER A 68 -0.70 2.70 -8.14
N GLU A 69 -0.54 2.15 -9.33
CA GLU A 69 0.35 1.01 -9.61
C GLU A 69 1.83 1.30 -9.37
N ASP A 70 2.23 2.58 -9.36
CA ASP A 70 3.58 3.06 -9.03
C ASP A 70 3.77 3.40 -7.54
N VAL A 71 2.77 3.14 -6.69
CA VAL A 71 2.85 3.44 -5.27
C VAL A 71 4.00 2.68 -4.59
N GLN A 72 4.74 3.37 -3.73
CA GLN A 72 5.71 2.69 -2.89
C GLN A 72 4.99 1.76 -1.90
N LEU A 73 5.45 0.50 -1.80
CA LEU A 73 4.87 -0.50 -0.91
C LEU A 73 4.74 -0.02 0.54
N LYS A 74 5.71 0.77 1.03
CA LYS A 74 5.67 1.36 2.37
C LYS A 74 4.43 2.24 2.59
N HIS A 75 4.01 2.97 1.55
CA HIS A 75 2.88 3.87 1.62
C HIS A 75 1.56 3.09 1.54
N ALA A 76 1.49 2.07 0.68
CA ALA A 76 0.36 1.13 0.69
C ALA A 76 0.17 0.47 2.08
N ALA A 77 1.25 -0.01 2.69
CA ALA A 77 1.21 -0.57 4.05
C ALA A 77 0.73 0.45 5.10
N GLN A 78 1.19 1.71 5.02
CA GLN A 78 0.71 2.78 5.89
C GLN A 78 -0.80 3.01 5.74
N LEU A 79 -1.31 3.03 4.50
CA LEU A 79 -2.74 3.21 4.24
C LEU A 79 -3.58 2.06 4.82
N LEU A 80 -3.13 0.81 4.68
CA LEU A 80 -3.80 -0.36 5.28
C LEU A 80 -3.94 -0.19 6.80
N VAL A 81 -2.84 0.17 7.48
CA VAL A 81 -2.80 0.32 8.94
C VAL A 81 -3.63 1.52 9.41
N LEU A 82 -3.42 2.70 8.83
CA LEU A 82 -4.03 3.95 9.29
C LEU A 82 -5.55 3.97 9.05
N ASN A 83 -6.04 3.30 8.01
CA ASN A 83 -7.46 3.26 7.70
C ASN A 83 -8.15 1.99 8.22
N HIS A 84 -7.42 1.11 8.90
CA HIS A 84 -7.94 -0.18 9.40
C HIS A 84 -8.63 -1.00 8.30
N ILE A 85 -7.99 -1.11 7.13
CA ILE A 85 -8.48 -1.86 5.96
C ILE A 85 -7.48 -2.95 5.57
N GLY A 86 -8.00 -4.11 5.15
CA GLY A 86 -7.18 -5.27 4.80
C GLY A 86 -6.72 -5.33 3.35
N SER A 87 -7.21 -4.42 2.49
CA SER A 87 -6.81 -4.36 1.08
C SER A 87 -6.99 -2.98 0.44
N LEU A 88 -6.29 -2.78 -0.68
CA LEU A 88 -6.30 -1.58 -1.51
C LEU A 88 -6.43 -1.99 -2.99
N PRO A 89 -7.47 -1.56 -3.71
CA PRO A 89 -7.50 -1.64 -5.16
C PRO A 89 -6.36 -0.81 -5.77
N VAL A 90 -5.70 -1.36 -6.79
CA VAL A 90 -4.58 -0.74 -7.48
C VAL A 90 -5.04 -0.27 -8.86
N LEU A 91 -4.90 1.02 -9.13
CA LEU A 91 -5.31 1.65 -10.38
C LEU A 91 -4.08 2.04 -11.21
N ASN A 92 -4.18 1.95 -12.53
CA ASN A 92 -3.18 2.51 -13.43
C ASN A 92 -3.39 4.02 -13.66
N ALA A 93 -2.53 4.62 -14.50
CA ALA A 93 -2.65 6.04 -14.88
C ALA A 93 -4.01 6.42 -15.52
N GLY A 94 -4.68 5.46 -16.16
CA GLY A 94 -6.02 5.62 -16.74
C GLY A 94 -7.17 5.46 -15.74
N LYS A 95 -6.88 5.32 -14.43
CA LYS A 95 -7.84 5.00 -13.35
C LYS A 95 -8.55 3.65 -13.50
N VAL A 96 -8.00 2.76 -14.32
CA VAL A 96 -8.53 1.40 -14.50
C VAL A 96 -7.92 0.49 -13.45
N LEU A 97 -8.74 -0.39 -12.89
CA LEU A 97 -8.30 -1.40 -11.93
C LEU A 97 -7.35 -2.41 -12.58
N VAL A 98 -6.12 -2.49 -12.06
CA VAL A 98 -5.09 -3.42 -12.53
C VAL A 98 -4.69 -4.47 -11.49
N GLY A 99 -5.07 -4.28 -10.23
CA GLY A 99 -4.76 -5.26 -9.19
C GLY A 99 -5.37 -4.95 -7.83
N ILE A 100 -4.96 -5.73 -6.84
CA ILE A 100 -5.28 -5.55 -5.43
C ILE A 100 -4.02 -5.84 -4.60
N ILE A 101 -3.75 -5.01 -3.60
CA ILE A 101 -2.73 -5.27 -2.58
C ILE A 101 -3.45 -5.57 -1.27
N THR A 102 -3.08 -6.64 -0.60
CA THR A 102 -3.64 -7.03 0.69
C THR A 102 -2.61 -6.96 1.81
N GLU A 103 -3.07 -6.92 3.05
CA GLU A 103 -2.19 -7.07 4.22
C GLU A 103 -1.37 -8.37 4.17
N THR A 104 -1.95 -9.45 3.61
CA THR A 104 -1.26 -10.73 3.42
C THR A 104 -0.04 -10.59 2.50
N ASP A 105 -0.12 -9.75 1.47
CA ASP A 105 1.02 -9.50 0.58
C ASP A 105 2.14 -8.77 1.31
N ILE A 106 1.80 -7.82 2.19
CA ILE A 106 2.75 -7.15 3.07
C ILE A 106 3.42 -8.16 4.02
N PHE A 107 2.63 -9.04 4.65
CA PHE A 107 3.16 -10.06 5.56
C PHE A 107 4.06 -11.08 4.88
N LYS A 108 3.73 -11.52 3.66
CA LYS A 108 4.59 -12.43 2.88
C LYS A 108 5.97 -11.83 2.63
N ILE A 109 6.02 -10.53 2.30
CA ILE A 109 7.28 -9.81 2.08
C ILE A 109 8.06 -9.67 3.39
N ALA A 110 7.40 -9.27 4.47
CA ALA A 110 8.03 -9.16 5.79
C ALA A 110 8.59 -10.50 6.28
N ALA A 111 7.85 -11.60 6.13
CA ALA A 111 8.30 -12.95 6.48
C ALA A 111 9.54 -13.36 5.66
N GLY A 112 9.61 -13.01 4.39
CA GLY A 112 10.81 -13.23 3.57
C GLY A 112 12.05 -12.51 4.11
N ILE A 113 11.88 -11.27 4.58
CA ILE A 113 12.97 -10.47 5.19
C ILE A 113 13.39 -11.06 6.54
N LEU A 114 12.42 -11.49 7.38
CA LEU A 114 12.70 -12.05 8.71
C LEU A 114 13.44 -13.40 8.66
N HIS A 115 13.23 -14.19 7.60
CA HIS A 115 13.99 -15.43 7.38
C HIS A 115 15.38 -15.21 6.77
N ALA A 116 15.72 -14.00 6.32
CA ALA A 116 17.06 -13.69 5.88
C ALA A 116 17.98 -13.68 7.13
N ARG A 117 18.74 -14.77 7.34
CA ARG A 117 19.78 -14.82 8.39
C ARG A 117 20.65 -13.56 8.26
N PRO A 118 20.90 -12.81 9.35
CA PRO A 118 21.86 -11.73 9.29
C PRO A 118 23.20 -12.33 8.87
N ALA A 119 23.73 -11.88 7.73
CA ALA A 119 25.07 -12.26 7.30
C ALA A 119 26.05 -11.82 8.40
N THR A 120 26.57 -12.77 9.16
CA THR A 120 27.65 -12.51 10.10
C THR A 120 28.82 -11.99 9.31
N LYS A 121 29.20 -10.72 9.54
CA LYS A 121 30.44 -10.16 9.00
C LYS A 121 31.58 -11.05 9.53
N LYS A 122 32.18 -11.88 8.67
CA LYS A 122 33.44 -12.59 8.98
C LYS A 122 34.51 -11.54 9.27
N THR A 123 34.78 -11.30 10.54
CA THR A 123 35.99 -10.62 11.01
C THR A 123 37.17 -11.57 10.80
N ALA A 124 37.89 -11.45 9.69
CA ALA A 124 39.21 -12.06 9.53
C ALA A 124 40.28 -11.08 10.02
N LYS A 125 40.85 -11.36 11.19
CA LYS A 125 41.97 -10.63 11.80
C LYS A 125 43.31 -11.23 11.32
N LYS A 126 43.98 -10.49 10.43
CA LYS A 126 45.41 -10.09 10.38
C LYS A 126 46.57 -11.12 10.51
N VAL A 127 47.47 -11.11 9.52
CA VAL A 127 48.94 -11.28 9.64
C VAL A 127 49.59 -10.28 8.65
N ALA A 128 50.05 -9.10 9.09
CA ALA A 128 51.41 -8.76 9.50
C ALA A 128 52.47 -8.88 8.38
N GLY A 129 52.78 -7.74 7.74
CA GLY A 129 53.96 -7.50 6.90
C GLY A 129 54.29 -6.00 6.97
N LYS A 130 55.53 -5.69 7.34
CA LYS A 130 56.09 -4.40 7.78
C LYS A 130 56.82 -3.73 6.61
N GLY A 131 56.91 -2.39 6.57
CA GLY A 131 57.68 -1.63 5.57
C GLY A 131 56.89 -0.44 5.02
N ASP A 132 56.80 0.70 5.70
CA ASP A 132 57.77 1.83 5.71
C ASP A 132 57.53 2.79 4.53
N GLY A 133 57.32 4.09 4.83
CA GLY A 133 57.56 5.13 3.82
C GLY A 133 56.48 6.21 3.66
N SER A 134 56.59 7.23 4.51
CA SER A 134 56.43 8.66 4.19
C SER A 134 55.10 9.26 3.72
N ALA A 135 54.77 10.34 4.42
CA ALA A 135 53.68 11.28 4.24
C ALA A 135 53.65 11.99 2.89
N ASN A 136 52.44 12.35 2.45
CA ASN A 136 52.24 13.72 1.95
C ASN A 136 50.83 14.24 2.29
N LYS A 137 50.79 15.30 3.11
CA LYS A 137 49.61 16.12 3.39
C LYS A 137 49.45 17.11 2.24
N LYS A 138 48.25 17.19 1.64
CA LYS A 138 47.73 18.48 1.13
C LYS A 138 46.21 18.53 1.29
N ALA A 139 45.79 19.44 2.15
CA ALA A 139 44.43 19.93 2.32
C ALA A 139 44.24 21.18 1.47
N VAL A 140 43.15 21.29 0.70
CA VAL A 140 42.52 22.56 0.27
C VAL A 140 41.06 22.24 -0.07
N LYS A 141 40.15 22.41 0.90
CA LYS A 141 39.20 23.53 1.15
C LYS A 141 37.82 23.30 0.57
N ALA A 142 36.85 23.29 1.49
CA ALA A 142 35.44 23.48 1.25
C ALA A 142 35.16 24.84 0.59
N VAL A 143 34.17 24.87 -0.30
CA VAL A 143 33.54 26.08 -0.83
C VAL A 143 32.10 26.09 -0.30
N PRO A 144 31.60 27.25 0.21
CA PRO A 144 30.43 27.30 1.06
C PRO A 144 29.10 27.37 0.29
N SER A 145 28.05 27.01 1.01
CA SER A 145 26.65 27.27 0.73
C SER A 145 26.38 28.74 0.36
N ARG A 146 25.58 28.95 -0.68
CA ARG A 146 24.86 30.20 -0.93
C ARG A 146 23.43 29.89 -1.38
N GLN A 147 22.48 30.13 -0.48
CA GLN A 147 21.23 30.78 -0.86
C GLN A 147 21.38 32.29 -0.57
N PRO A 148 20.81 33.13 -1.43
CA PRO A 148 19.96 34.22 -0.95
C PRO A 148 18.71 34.34 -1.85
N LYS A 149 17.59 34.97 -1.52
CA LYS A 149 16.99 35.64 -0.36
C LYS A 149 15.54 35.96 -0.81
N THR A 150 14.59 36.00 0.13
CA THR A 150 13.49 37.01 0.33
C THR A 150 12.86 37.69 -0.90
N ALA A 151 11.56 38.01 -1.05
CA ALA A 151 10.45 38.28 -0.14
C ALA A 151 9.17 38.41 -1.00
N GLY A 152 7.98 38.32 -0.39
CA GLY A 152 6.73 38.71 -1.05
C GLY A 152 5.47 38.45 -0.22
N LYS A 153 5.25 39.28 0.80
CA LYS A 153 3.95 39.46 1.47
C LYS A 153 2.96 40.17 0.52
N ALA A 154 1.72 39.70 0.44
CA ALA A 154 0.49 40.50 0.30
C ALA A 154 -0.71 39.56 0.60
N THR A 155 -1.40 39.62 1.75
CA THR A 155 -2.59 40.45 2.04
C THR A 155 -3.54 40.67 0.85
N ALA A 156 -4.74 40.06 0.87
CA ALA A 156 -6.00 40.72 1.26
C ALA A 156 -7.27 40.02 0.70
N LYS A 157 -8.28 39.93 1.57
CA LYS A 157 -9.73 40.14 1.36
C LYS A 157 -10.56 39.22 0.44
N ALA A 158 -11.56 38.61 1.11
CA ALA A 158 -13.00 38.79 0.91
C ALA A 158 -13.63 38.49 -0.46
N GLY A 159 -14.52 37.50 -0.44
CA GLY A 159 -15.57 37.21 -1.40
C GLY A 159 -16.40 36.06 -0.83
#